data_AF-A0A3D8VMN2-F1
#
_entry.id   AF-A0A3D8VMN2-F1
#
_cell.length_a   1.000
_cell.length_b   1.000
_cell.length_c   1.000
_cell.angle_alpha   90.00
_cell.angle_beta   90.00
_cell.angle_gamma   90.00
#
_symmetry.space_group_name_H-M   'P 1'
#
loop_
_entity.id
_entity.type
_entity.pdbx_description
1 polymer ?
#
loop_
_entity_poly.entity_id
_entity_poly.type
_entity_poly.pdbx_seq_one_letter_code
_entity_poly.pdbx_strand_id
1 'polypeptide(L)'
;YVIEATNYLAHHPESSGKTYHLTDPNPYTAKEIYEQLSYVYADKHPRFSLPLSLANQSLKFRSLRKVLGIQREALDYFLCSADYDNHQAEMDLAASGIFCPDFFSYTDALVDYYREKRGDPSKHVSIL
;
A
#
# COMPACT_ATOMS: atom_id res chain seq x y z
N TYR A 1 -4.44 -2.77 13.40
CA TYR A 1 -5.28 -1.64 12.94
C TYR A 1 -6.51 -2.09 12.17
N VAL A 2 -6.50 -2.27 10.84
CA VAL A 2 -7.75 -2.43 10.04
C VAL A 2 -8.72 -3.43 10.63
N ILE A 3 -8.27 -4.66 10.89
CA ILE A 3 -9.11 -5.73 11.48
C ILE A 3 -9.67 -5.32 12.85
N GLU A 4 -8.81 -4.78 13.70
CA GLU A 4 -9.14 -4.40 15.08
C GLU A 4 -10.11 -3.21 15.13
N ALA A 5 -9.85 -2.18 14.33
CA ALA A 5 -10.69 -1.00 14.17
C ALA A 5 -12.05 -1.38 13.59
N THR A 6 -12.10 -2.19 12.52
CA THR A 6 -13.37 -2.69 11.96
C THR A 6 -14.15 -3.46 13.00
N ASN A 7 -13.51 -4.36 13.75
CA ASN A 7 -14.19 -5.14 14.77
C ASN A 7 -14.73 -4.26 15.90
N TYR A 8 -13.97 -3.27 16.36
CA TYR A 8 -14.42 -2.33 17.38
C TYR A 8 -15.60 -1.49 16.88
N LEU A 9 -15.45 -0.81 15.75
CA LEU A 9 -16.48 0.09 15.19
C LEU A 9 -17.77 -0.66 14.82
N ALA A 10 -17.67 -1.91 14.38
CA ALA A 10 -18.86 -2.72 14.08
C ALA A 10 -19.74 -2.99 15.30
N HIS A 11 -19.18 -2.97 16.51
CA HIS A 11 -19.91 -3.22 17.76
C HIS A 11 -20.17 -1.95 18.58
N HIS A 12 -19.67 -0.80 18.12
CA HIS A 12 -19.79 0.44 18.87
C HIS A 12 -21.16 1.08 18.60
N PRO A 13 -21.99 1.36 19.62
CA PRO A 13 -23.36 1.87 19.41
C PRO A 13 -23.41 3.19 18.62
N GLU A 14 -22.48 4.09 18.90
CA GLU A 14 -22.35 5.38 18.21
C GLU A 14 -21.93 5.23 16.74
N SER A 15 -21.48 4.04 16.33
CA SER A 15 -21.05 3.77 14.97
C SER A 15 -22.16 3.35 14.02
N SER A 16 -23.38 3.15 14.53
CA SER A 16 -24.54 2.75 13.73
C SER A 16 -24.86 3.77 12.63
N GLY A 17 -24.97 3.29 11.38
CA GLY A 17 -25.31 4.11 10.21
C GLY A 17 -24.16 4.98 9.66
N LYS A 18 -22.97 4.92 10.26
CA LYS A 18 -21.77 5.62 9.77
C LYS A 18 -20.98 4.76 8.78
N THR A 19 -20.22 5.41 7.91
CA THR A 19 -19.29 4.78 6.96
C THR A 19 -17.91 5.35 7.21
N TYR A 20 -16.92 4.48 7.44
CA TYR A 20 -15.57 4.88 7.80
C TYR A 20 -14.58 4.58 6.68
N HIS A 21 -13.62 5.49 6.48
CA HIS A 21 -12.38 5.18 5.80
C HIS A 21 -11.32 4.81 6.85
N LEU A 22 -10.83 3.58 6.80
CA LEU A 22 -9.74 3.12 7.64
C LEU A 22 -8.41 3.31 6.90
N THR A 23 -7.96 4.57 6.87
CA THR A 23 -6.73 4.98 6.20
C THR A 23 -5.75 5.59 7.19
N ASP A 24 -4.49 5.70 6.76
CA ASP A 24 -3.43 6.36 7.51
C ASP A 24 -3.73 7.87 7.60
N PRO A 25 -3.79 8.49 8.80
CA PRO A 25 -3.96 9.93 8.95
C PRO A 25 -2.76 10.75 8.49
N ASN A 26 -1.58 10.14 8.40
CA ASN A 26 -0.34 10.80 7.98
C ASN A 26 0.35 9.98 6.87
N PRO A 27 -0.28 9.83 5.70
CA PRO A 27 0.19 8.92 4.67
C PRO A 27 1.51 9.41 4.05
N TYR A 28 2.44 8.48 3.88
CA TYR A 28 3.65 8.73 3.07
C TYR A 28 3.32 8.82 1.59
N THR A 29 4.13 9.61 0.87
CA THR A 29 4.11 9.61 -0.58
C THR A 29 4.59 8.28 -1.14
N ALA A 30 4.11 7.92 -2.35
CA ALA A 30 4.59 6.73 -3.05
C ALA A 30 6.13 6.72 -3.23
N LYS A 31 6.74 7.91 -3.35
CA LYS A 31 8.19 8.08 -3.45
C LYS A 31 8.89 7.68 -2.15
N GLU A 32 8.44 8.19 -1.01
CA GLU A 32 9.01 7.88 0.31
C GLU A 32 8.87 6.38 0.63
N ILE A 33 7.70 5.80 0.34
CA ILE A 33 7.47 4.35 0.47
C ILE A 33 8.46 3.55 -0.37
N TYR A 34 8.64 3.95 -1.65
CA TYR A 34 9.57 3.26 -2.54
C TYR A 34 11.03 3.39 -2.09
N GLU A 35 11.43 4.57 -1.63
CA GLU A 35 12.76 4.83 -1.07
C GLU A 35 13.02 3.95 0.16
N GLN A 36 12.07 3.90 1.11
CA GLN A 36 12.18 3.08 2.32
C GLN A 36 12.26 1.59 1.98
N LEU A 37 11.36 1.08 1.15
CA LEU A 37 11.38 -0.33 0.76
C LEU A 37 12.66 -0.71 0.01
N SER A 38 13.18 0.17 -0.84
CA SER A 38 14.45 -0.05 -1.55
C SER A 38 15.63 -0.12 -0.59
N TYR A 39 15.64 0.75 0.42
CA TYR A 39 16.65 0.75 1.47
C TYR A 39 16.57 -0.53 2.31
N VAL A 40 15.40 -0.86 2.86
CA VAL A 40 15.23 -2.07 3.70
C VAL A 40 15.53 -3.36 2.92
N TYR A 41 15.13 -3.44 1.65
CA TYR A 41 15.33 -4.64 0.84
C TYR A 41 16.75 -4.80 0.28
N ALA A 42 17.37 -3.73 -0.21
CA ALA A 42 18.59 -3.80 -0.99
C ALA A 42 19.74 -2.92 -0.47
N ASP A 43 19.54 -2.21 0.64
CA ASP A 43 20.47 -1.21 1.18
C ASP A 43 20.85 -0.14 0.14
N LYS A 44 19.85 0.30 -0.63
CA LYS A 44 20.03 1.23 -1.75
C LYS A 44 18.94 2.30 -1.78
N HIS A 45 19.38 3.53 -2.01
CA HIS A 45 18.46 4.62 -2.34
C HIS A 45 18.31 4.76 -3.86
N PRO A 46 17.08 4.87 -4.37
CA PRO A 46 16.84 5.15 -5.78
C PRO A 46 17.34 6.55 -6.14
N ARG A 47 18.06 6.67 -7.27
CA ARG A 47 18.69 7.93 -7.71
C ARG A 47 18.11 8.50 -9.00
N PHE A 48 17.23 7.76 -9.65
CA PHE A 48 16.68 8.11 -10.96
C PHE A 48 15.18 7.96 -10.96
N SER A 49 14.51 8.82 -11.73
CA SER A 49 13.06 8.80 -11.93
C SER A 49 12.76 8.49 -13.39
N LEU A 50 11.80 7.60 -13.65
CA LEU A 50 11.34 7.29 -14.99
C LEU A 50 10.13 8.18 -15.35
N PRO A 51 10.18 8.92 -16.48
CA PRO A 51 9.01 9.64 -16.97
C PRO A 51 7.81 8.71 -17.21
N LEU A 52 6.62 9.15 -16.81
CA LEU A 52 5.38 8.38 -16.93
C LEU A 52 5.05 7.97 -18.36
N SER A 53 5.40 8.78 -19.35
CA SER A 53 5.20 8.46 -20.77
C SER A 53 6.00 7.23 -21.19
N LEU A 54 7.26 7.13 -20.74
CA LEU A 54 8.13 5.99 -21.02
C LEU A 54 7.66 4.74 -20.26
N ALA A 55 7.26 4.90 -19.00
CA ALA A 55 6.66 3.81 -18.22
C ALA A 55 5.42 3.23 -18.94
N ASN A 56 4.48 4.11 -19.32
CA ASN A 56 3.28 3.73 -20.07
C ASN A 56 3.59 3.03 -21.39
N GLN A 57 4.55 3.55 -22.17
CA GLN A 57 4.93 2.96 -23.44
C GLN A 57 5.54 1.57 -23.28
N SER A 58 6.36 1.36 -22.25
CA SER A 58 6.95 0.05 -21.96
C SER A 58 5.89 -1.02 -21.64
N LEU A 59 4.84 -0.66 -20.89
CA LEU A 59 3.75 -1.57 -20.53
C LEU A 59 2.85 -1.93 -21.72
N LYS A 60 2.90 -1.22 -22.85
CA LYS A 60 2.19 -1.63 -24.07
C LYS A 60 2.74 -2.95 -24.64
N PHE A 61 4.02 -3.26 -24.39
CA PHE A 61 4.65 -4.49 -24.88
C PHE A 61 4.40 -5.66 -23.92
N ARG A 62 3.72 -6.72 -24.40
CA ARG A 62 3.38 -7.90 -23.59
C ARG A 62 4.59 -8.60 -22.99
N SER A 63 5.69 -8.70 -23.74
CA SER A 63 6.93 -9.33 -23.26
C SER A 63 7.52 -8.57 -22.07
N LEU A 64 7.50 -7.23 -22.11
CA LEU A 64 7.97 -6.41 -21.00
C LEU A 64 7.04 -6.53 -19.78
N ARG A 65 5.71 -6.55 -19.97
CA ARG A 65 4.75 -6.81 -18.88
C ARG A 65 5.01 -8.12 -18.16
N LYS A 66 5.27 -9.20 -18.91
CA LYS A 66 5.59 -10.52 -18.33
C LYS A 66 6.90 -10.53 -17.56
N VAL A 67 7.93 -9.84 -18.06
CA VAL A 67 9.23 -9.74 -17.38
C VAL A 67 9.14 -8.90 -16.12
N LEU A 68 8.42 -7.77 -16.18
CA LEU A 68 8.25 -6.87 -15.05
C LEU A 68 7.27 -7.40 -14.00
N GLY A 69 6.37 -8.30 -14.37
CA GLY A 69 5.32 -8.79 -13.47
C GLY A 69 4.20 -7.78 -13.23
N ILE A 70 4.07 -6.76 -14.08
CA ILE A 70 3.18 -5.61 -13.87
C ILE A 70 2.04 -5.63 -14.89
N GLN A 71 0.80 -5.47 -14.41
CA GLN A 71 -0.38 -5.28 -15.23
C GLN A 71 -0.47 -3.82 -15.72
N ARG A 72 -1.09 -3.58 -16.88
CA ARG A 72 -1.18 -2.23 -17.44
C ARG A 72 -2.02 -1.32 -16.55
N GLU A 73 -3.12 -1.87 -16.05
CA GLU A 73 -4.11 -1.23 -15.20
C GLU A 73 -3.52 -0.83 -13.84
N ALA A 74 -2.47 -1.51 -13.37
CA ALA A 74 -1.78 -1.14 -12.13
C ALA A 74 -1.24 0.29 -12.19
N LEU A 75 -0.76 0.73 -13.36
CA LEU A 75 -0.26 2.09 -13.52
C LEU A 75 -1.39 3.13 -13.43
N ASP A 76 -2.59 2.81 -13.93
CA ASP A 76 -3.76 3.70 -13.81
C ASP A 76 -4.19 3.85 -12.34
N TYR A 77 -4.13 2.76 -11.55
CA TYR A 77 -4.37 2.83 -10.10
C TYR A 77 -3.31 3.67 -9.37
N PHE A 78 -2.02 3.56 -9.73
CA PHE A 78 -0.95 4.38 -9.14
C PHE A 78 -1.08 5.87 -9.46
N LEU A 79 -1.66 6.20 -10.61
CA LEU A 79 -1.85 7.59 -11.05
C LEU A 79 -3.17 8.19 -10.55
N CYS A 80 -4.05 7.37 -9.97
CA CYS A 80 -5.28 7.84 -9.37
C CYS A 80 -4.96 8.56 -8.05
N SER A 81 -5.03 9.89 -8.06
CA SER A 81 -5.00 10.67 -6.83
C SER A 81 -6.35 10.54 -6.12
N ALA A 82 -6.37 9.81 -5.02
CA ALA A 82 -7.51 9.71 -4.12
C ALA A 82 -7.10 10.21 -2.74
N ASP A 83 -7.92 11.08 -2.17
CA ASP A 83 -7.81 11.56 -0.79
C ASP A 83 -9.01 11.00 -0.02
N TYR A 84 -8.75 10.42 1.14
CA TYR A 84 -9.75 9.73 1.96
C TYR A 84 -9.80 10.36 3.34
N ASP A 85 -10.93 10.97 3.64
CA ASP A 85 -11.20 11.53 4.96
C ASP A 85 -11.43 10.42 5.99
N ASN A 86 -10.58 10.35 7.02
CA ASN A 86 -10.67 9.41 8.13
C ASN A 86 -11.04 10.06 9.47
N HIS A 87 -11.39 11.36 9.51
CA HIS A 87 -11.66 12.08 10.76
C HIS A 87 -12.72 11.37 11.63
N GLN A 88 -13.77 10.85 11.00
CA GLN A 88 -14.83 10.13 11.72
C GLN A 88 -14.31 8.83 12.37
N ALA A 89 -13.40 8.13 11.70
CA ALA A 89 -12.79 6.91 12.25
C ALA A 89 -11.87 7.25 13.41
N GLU A 90 -11.04 8.30 13.29
CA GLU A 90 -10.15 8.73 14.37
C GLU A 90 -10.93 9.17 15.62
N MET A 91 -12.02 9.92 15.44
CA MET A 91 -12.86 10.36 16.54
C MET A 91 -13.48 9.19 17.30
N ASP A 92 -14.09 8.23 16.59
CA ASP A 92 -14.81 7.12 17.23
C ASP A 92 -13.85 6.04 17.77
N LEU A 93 -12.61 5.97 17.26
CA LEU A 93 -11.56 5.09 17.79
C LEU A 93 -10.76 5.71 18.95
N ALA A 94 -10.81 7.03 19.17
CA ALA A 94 -9.95 7.71 20.14
C ALA A 94 -10.02 7.11 21.56
N ALA A 95 -11.20 6.69 22.01
CA ALA A 95 -11.40 6.09 23.33
C ALA A 95 -10.96 4.62 23.42
N SER A 96 -10.75 3.95 22.28
CA SER A 96 -10.41 2.53 22.21
C SER A 96 -8.91 2.25 22.39
N GLY A 97 -8.05 3.25 22.19
CA GLY A 97 -6.61 3.08 22.15
C GLY A 97 -6.09 2.42 20.85
N ILE A 98 -6.97 2.20 19.87
CA ILE A 98 -6.61 1.66 18.55
C ILE A 98 -6.17 2.82 17.65
N PHE A 99 -4.94 2.75 17.16
CA PHE A 99 -4.39 3.75 16.24
C PHE A 99 -3.79 3.07 14.99
N CYS A 100 -3.75 3.81 13.88
CA CYS A 100 -3.03 3.35 12.70
C CYS A 100 -1.53 3.33 13.02
N PRO A 101 -0.84 2.17 12.95
CA PRO A 101 0.59 2.13 13.15
C PRO A 101 1.29 2.81 11.99
N ASP A 102 2.41 3.46 12.29
CA ASP A 102 3.30 3.99 11.27
C ASP A 102 3.73 2.89 10.28
N PHE A 103 3.57 3.12 8.98
CA PHE A 103 3.88 2.13 7.96
C PHE A 103 5.34 1.67 8.03
N PHE A 104 6.28 2.59 8.27
CA PHE A 104 7.71 2.27 8.27
C PHE A 104 8.11 1.38 9.44
N SER A 105 7.42 1.48 10.59
CA SER A 105 7.66 0.67 11.79
C SER A 105 7.61 -0.86 11.58
N TYR A 106 6.92 -1.34 10.53
CA TYR A 106 6.81 -2.77 10.23
C TYR A 106 7.28 -3.16 8.83
N THR A 107 7.98 -2.27 8.12
CA THR A 107 8.51 -2.54 6.77
C THR A 107 9.50 -3.71 6.72
N ASP A 108 10.32 -3.88 7.75
CA ASP A 108 11.28 -4.99 7.85
C ASP A 108 10.60 -6.36 7.75
N ALA A 109 9.53 -6.57 8.52
CA ALA A 109 8.79 -7.83 8.53
C ALA A 109 8.16 -8.15 7.15
N LEU A 110 7.67 -7.12 6.45
CA LEU A 110 7.12 -7.28 5.09
C LEU A 110 8.21 -7.70 4.10
N VAL A 111 9.36 -7.05 4.17
CA VAL A 111 10.50 -7.32 3.31
C VAL A 111 11.09 -8.71 3.57
N ASP A 112 11.18 -9.14 4.82
CA ASP A 112 11.67 -10.46 5.19
C ASP A 112 10.75 -11.57 4.67
N TYR A 113 9.42 -11.40 4.82
CA TYR A 113 8.46 -12.32 4.21
C TYR A 113 8.62 -12.39 2.69
N TYR A 114 8.77 -11.24 2.02
CA TYR A 114 8.99 -11.20 0.57
C TYR A 114 10.29 -11.91 0.18
N ARG A 115 11.40 -11.67 0.89
CA ARG A 115 12.69 -12.33 0.64
C ARG A 115 12.57 -13.85 0.70
N GLU A 116 11.85 -14.36 1.70
CA GLU A 116 11.63 -15.80 1.88
C GLU A 116 10.74 -16.39 0.79
N LYS A 117 9.67 -15.68 0.39
CA LYS A 117 8.62 -16.25 -0.47
C LYS A 117 8.70 -15.86 -1.95
N ARG A 118 9.58 -14.93 -2.35
CA ARG A 118 9.66 -14.44 -3.76
C ARG A 118 9.85 -15.55 -4.79
N GLY A 119 10.46 -16.67 -4.41
CA GLY A 119 10.72 -17.82 -5.30
C GLY A 119 9.54 -18.78 -5.43
N ASP A 120 8.48 -18.63 -4.64
CA ASP A 120 7.30 -19.51 -4.64
C ASP A 120 6.28 -19.03 -5.69
N PRO A 121 6.10 -19.77 -6.80
CA PRO A 121 5.18 -19.37 -7.86
C PRO A 121 3.72 -19.31 -7.40
N SER A 122 3.35 -20.03 -6.33
CA SER A 122 1.98 -20.00 -5.78
C SER A 122 1.62 -18.64 -5.15
N LYS A 123 2.62 -17.81 -4.88
CA LYS A 123 2.47 -16.46 -4.30
C LYS A 123 2.46 -15.37 -5.35
N HIS A 124 2.65 -15.70 -6.63
CA HIS A 124 2.67 -14.71 -7.72
C HIS A 124 1.25 -14.50 -8.26
N VAL A 125 0.92 -13.23 -8.56
CA VAL A 125 -0.35 -12.90 -9.20
C VAL A 125 -0.31 -13.35 -10.65
N SER A 126 -1.36 -14.04 -11.10
CA SER A 126 -1.51 -14.41 -12.51
C SER A 126 -1.58 -13.16 -13.37
N ILE A 127 -0.61 -12.99 -14.28
CA ILE A 127 -0.60 -11.90 -15.25
C ILE A 127 -1.57 -12.28 -16.38
N LEU A 128 -2.70 -11.56 -16.46
CA LEU A 128 -3.69 -11.68 -17.53
C LEU A 128 -3.12 -11.19 -18.89
#